data_AF-A0A969XX21-F1
#
_entry.id   AF-A0A969XX21-F1
#
_cell.length_a   1.000
_cell.length_b   1.000
_cell.length_c   1.000
_cell.angle_alpha   90.00
_cell.angle_beta   90.00
_cell.angle_gamma   90.00
#
_symmetry.space_group_name_H-M   'P 1'
#
loop_
_entity.id
_entity.type
_entity.pdbx_description
1 polymer ?
#
loop_
_entity_poly.entity_id
_entity_poly.type
_entity_poly.pdbx_seq_one_letter_code
_entity_poly.pdbx_strand_id
1 'polypeptide(L)' 'SEVVQDGRTGLLVDPGDAGALAEAIASLLADGDRLGRFAAAARKHARANFGWDGVAEQVRRVYRSVGATRWST' A
#
# COMPACT_ATOMS: atom_id res chain seq x y z
N SER A 1 5.69 -8.05 2.15
CA SER A 1 4.23 -7.81 2.24
C SER A 1 3.81 -7.00 1.03
N GLU A 2 2.71 -7.33 0.36
CA GLU A 2 2.18 -6.54 -0.78
C GLU A 2 1.48 -5.26 -0.31
N VAL A 3 0.91 -5.25 0.90
CA VAL A 3 0.08 -4.17 1.44
C VAL A 3 0.89 -2.97 1.93
N VAL A 4 2.11 -3.22 2.42
CA VAL A 4 3.02 -2.18 2.92
C VAL A 4 4.21 -2.08 1.98
N GLN A 5 4.48 -0.86 1.52
CA GLN A 5 5.68 -0.52 0.77
C GLN A 5 6.70 0.06 1.73
N ASP A 6 7.73 -0.74 2.00
CA ASP A 6 8.78 -0.40 2.95
C ASP A 6 9.45 0.94 2.62
N GLY A 7 9.73 1.73 3.65
CA GLY A 7 10.30 3.08 3.54
C GLY A 7 9.38 4.13 2.91
N ARG A 8 8.17 3.76 2.46
CA ARG A 8 7.24 4.68 1.78
C ARG A 8 5.89 4.80 2.46
N THR A 9 5.27 3.69 2.84
CA THR A 9 3.98 3.66 3.54
C THR A 9 4.09 3.09 4.95
N GLY A 10 5.29 2.75 5.38
CA GLY A 10 5.58 2.13 6.68
C GLY A 10 6.97 1.50 6.66
N LEU A 11 7.25 0.72 7.71
CA LEU A 11 8.45 -0.11 7.81
C LEU A 11 8.05 -1.58 7.92
N LEU A 12 8.80 -2.44 7.24
CA LEU A 12 8.73 -3.87 7.43
C LEU A 12 9.84 -4.32 8.39
N VAL A 13 9.48 -5.24 9.27
CA VAL A 13 10.42 -5.91 10.19
C VAL A 13 10.25 -7.41 10.04
N ASP A 14 11.29 -8.17 10.39
CA ASP A 14 11.24 -9.61 10.31
C ASP A 14 10.24 -10.20 11.31
N PRO A 15 9.43 -11.20 10.90
CA PRO A 15 8.49 -11.85 11.81
C PRO A 15 9.18 -12.44 13.04
N GLY A 16 8.65 -12.16 14.22
CA GLY A 16 9.18 -12.66 15.49
C GLY A 16 10.33 -11.82 16.07
N ASP A 17 10.84 -10.82 15.35
CA ASP A 17 11.83 -9.90 15.88
C ASP A 17 11.15 -8.75 16.64
N ALA A 18 10.94 -8.97 17.94
CA ALA A 18 10.37 -7.96 18.83
C ALA A 18 11.30 -6.74 19.02
N GLY A 19 12.62 -6.91 18.89
CA GLY A 19 13.60 -5.84 19.02
C GLY A 19 13.50 -4.87 17.84
N ALA A 20 13.55 -5.40 16.61
CA ALA A 20 13.39 -4.62 15.40
C ALA A 20 12.04 -3.90 15.35
N LEU A 21 10.96 -4.54 15.83
CA LEU A 21 9.65 -3.90 15.92
C LEU A 21 9.66 -2.71 16.89
N ALA A 22 10.24 -2.88 18.08
CA ALA A 22 10.34 -1.81 19.08
C ALA A 22 11.16 -0.62 18.56
N GLU A 23 12.30 -0.89 17.91
CA GLU A 23 13.15 0.13 17.30
C GLU A 23 12.44 0.87 16.17
N ALA A 24 11.73 0.16 15.30
CA ALA A 24 10.96 0.77 14.22
C ALA A 24 9.90 1.74 14.76
N ILE A 25 9.15 1.33 15.80
CA ILE A 25 8.16 2.18 16.47
C ILE A 25 8.83 3.41 17.11
N ALA A 26 9.89 3.20 17.89
CA ALA A 26 10.62 4.28 18.54
C ALA A 26 11.17 5.30 17.53
N SER A 27 11.71 4.82 16.40
CA SER A 27 12.23 5.68 15.34
C SER A 27 11.16 6.59 14.71
N LEU A 28 9.92 6.09 14.58
CA LEU A 28 8.81 6.87 14.02
C LEU A 28 8.21 7.84 15.03
N LEU A 29 8.22 7.50 16.32
CA LEU A 29 7.82 8.42 17.39
C LEU A 29 8.81 9.58 17.56
N ALA A 30 10.10 9.33 17.31
CA ALA A 30 11.14 10.35 17.38
C ALA A 30 11.15 11.31 16.17
N ASP A 31 10.60 10.91 15.02
CA ASP A 31 10.54 11.71 13.78
C ASP A 31 9.09 11.82 13.29
N GLY A 32 8.39 12.83 13.82
CA GLY A 32 6.99 13.10 13.48
C GLY A 32 6.75 13.46 12.01
N ASP A 33 7.73 14.09 11.34
CA ASP A 33 7.63 14.45 9.93
C ASP A 33 7.68 13.21 9.04
N ARG A 34 8.60 12.29 9.33
CA ARG A 34 8.65 10.98 8.67
C ARG A 34 7.37 10.18 8.92
N LEU A 35 6.89 10.14 10.16
CA LEU A 35 5.61 9.49 10.48
C LEU A 35 4.45 10.10 9.69
N GLY A 36 4.36 11.43 9.62
CA GLY A 36 3.36 12.16 8.85
C GLY A 36 3.38 11.81 7.36
N ARG A 37 4.58 11.78 6.75
CA ARG A 37 4.77 11.38 5.35
C ARG A 37 4.29 9.94 5.10
N PHE A 38 4.67 9.01 5.96
CA PHE A 38 4.24 7.62 5.85
C PHE A 38 2.73 7.48 5.98
N ALA A 39 2.11 8.17 6.96
CA ALA A 39 0.67 8.13 7.17
C ALA A 39 -0.12 8.67 5.97
N ALA A 40 0.35 9.74 5.33
CA ALA A 40 -0.26 10.30 4.13
C ALA A 40 -0.12 9.33 2.93
N ALA A 41 1.09 8.80 2.71
CA ALA A 41 1.36 7.85 1.63
C ALA A 41 0.58 6.54 1.80
N ALA A 42 0.49 6.01 3.03
CA ALA A 42 -0.27 4.81 3.37
C ALA A 42 -1.77 5.00 3.11
N ARG A 43 -2.36 6.13 3.53
CA ARG A 43 -3.77 6.45 3.26
C ARG A 43 -4.07 6.50 1.77
N LYS A 44 -3.21 7.17 0.98
CA LYS A 44 -3.36 7.24 -0.47
C LYS A 44 -3.26 5.84 -1.11
N HIS A 45 -2.27 5.06 -0.71
CA HIS A 45 -2.05 3.71 -1.22
C HIS A 45 -3.23 2.79 -0.90
N ALA A 46 -3.74 2.82 0.33
CA ALA A 46 -4.85 1.99 0.76
C ALA A 46 -6.13 2.29 -0.02
N ARG A 47 -6.49 3.58 -0.17
CA ARG A 47 -7.68 3.98 -0.94
C ARG A 47 -7.62 3.56 -2.40
N ALA A 48 -6.44 3.69 -3.02
CA ALA A 48 -6.27 3.39 -4.44
C ALA A 48 -6.28 1.89 -4.77
N ASN A 49 -5.83 1.03 -3.83
CA ASN A 49 -5.57 -0.38 -4.13
C ASN A 49 -6.45 -1.35 -3.36
N PHE A 50 -6.89 -1.00 -2.15
CA PHE A 50 -7.61 -1.90 -1.24
C PHE A 50 -8.99 -1.37 -0.84
N GLY A 51 -9.33 -0.12 -1.20
CA GLY A 51 -10.69 0.40 -1.05
C GLY A 51 -11.63 -0.13 -2.14
N TRP A 52 -12.92 -0.25 -1.82
CA TRP A 52 -13.95 -0.73 -2.75
C TRP A 52 -13.93 -0.01 -4.10
N ASP A 53 -13.77 1.32 -4.10
CA ASP A 53 -13.68 2.10 -5.33
C ASP A 53 -12.46 1.74 -6.18
N GLY A 54 -11.30 1.58 -5.53
CA GLY A 54 -10.03 1.21 -6.18
C GLY A 54 -10.09 -0.19 -6.80
N VAL A 55 -10.60 -1.15 -6.04
CA VAL A 55 -10.82 -2.53 -6.50
C VAL A 55 -11.83 -2.56 -7.64
N ALA A 56 -12.97 -1.87 -7.52
CA ALA A 56 -13.97 -1.81 -8.58
C ALA A 56 -13.40 -1.22 -9.88
N GLU A 57 -12.55 -0.21 -9.81
CA GLU A 57 -11.91 0.36 -10.99
C GLU A 57 -10.82 -0.55 -11.59
N GLN A 58 -10.07 -1.30 -10.75
CA GLN A 58 -9.17 -2.35 -11.22
C GLN A 58 -9.92 -3.44 -11.99
N VAL A 59 -11.03 -3.93 -11.44
CA VAL A 59 -11.88 -4.94 -12.09
C VAL A 59 -12.45 -4.40 -13.40
N ARG A 60 -12.97 -3.16 -13.42
CA ARG A 60 -13.45 -2.49 -14.63
C ARG A 60 -12.38 -2.39 -15.72
N ARG A 61 -11.12 -2.09 -15.35
CA ARG A 61 -10.01 -2.05 -16.32
C ARG A 61 -9.78 -3.41 -16.98
N VAL A 62 -9.79 -4.49 -16.21
CA VAL A 62 -9.62 -5.85 -16.75
C VAL A 62 -10.76 -6.18 -17.72
N TYR A 63 -12.02 -5.89 -17.36
CA TYR A 63 -13.14 -6.12 -18.29
C TYR A 63 -13.03 -5.30 -19.58
N ARG A 64 -12.60 -4.05 -19.51
CA ARG A 64 -12.35 -3.24 -20.72
C ARG A 64 -11.21 -3.80 -21.56
N SER A 65 -10.12 -4.27 -20.96
CA SER A 65 -8.98 -4.78 -21.73
C SER A 65 -9.31 -6.06 -22.48
N VAL A 66 -10.10 -6.96 -21.89
CA VAL A 66 -10.53 -8.20 -22.57
C VAL A 66 -11.67 -7.95 -23.55
N GLY A 67 -12.62 -7.06 -23.21
CA GLY A 67 -13.73 -6.69 -24.09
C GLY A 67 -13.30 -5.94 -25.36
N ALA A 68 -12.24 -5.14 -25.28
CA ALA A 68 -11.64 -4.48 -26.43
C ALA A 68 -10.84 -5.44 -27.34
N THR A 69 -10.47 -6.62 -26.85
CA THR A 69 -9.59 -7.57 -27.56
C THR A 69 -10.37 -8.61 -28.37
N ARG A 70 -11.70 -8.65 -28.31
CA ARG A 70 -12.49 -9.66 -29.03
C ARG A 70 -13.79 -9.13 -29.64
N TRP A 71 -13.64 -8.45 -30.77
CA TRP A 71 -14.43 -8.70 -31.98
C TRP A 71 -13.61 -8.26 -33.19
N SER A 72 -12.71 -9.15 -33.62
CA SER A 72 -12.17 -9.13 -34.98
C SER A 72 -12.32 -10.57 -35.49
N THR A 73 -12.99 -10.64 -36.63
CA THR A 73 -13.55 -11.77 -37.38
C THR A 73 -12.67 -13.01 -37.45
#